data_AF-A0A967GUI0-F1
#
_entry.id   AF-A0A967GUI0-F1
#
_cell.length_a   1.000
_cell.length_b   1.000
_cell.length_c   1.000
_cell.angle_alpha   90.00
_cell.angle_beta   90.00
_cell.angle_gamma   90.00
#
_symmetry.space_group_name_H-M   'P 1'
#
loop_
_entity.id
_entity.type
_entity.pdbx_description
1 polymer ?
#
loop_
_entity_poly.entity_id
_entity_poly.type
_entity_poly.pdbx_seq_one_letter_code
_entity_poly.pdbx_strand_id
1 'polypeptide(L)'
;LLGLGRLHRNKAHDVSLRILAQVPDGVLLVVGSGELRGELEGLAEELGVKERVRFLGWRRDIENLYATADLCLFPSRVEPLGNVVLESWS
;
A
#
# COMPACT_ATOMS: atom_id res chain seq x y z
N LEU A 1 6.79 5.55 -0.73
CA LEU A 1 5.62 4.97 -1.43
C LEU A 1 4.48 4.76 -0.44
N LEU A 2 3.25 5.09 -0.83
CA LEU A 2 2.05 4.94 0.00
C LEU A 2 0.99 4.10 -0.74
N GLY A 3 0.52 3.02 -0.11
CA GLY A 3 -0.61 2.21 -0.58
C GLY A 3 -1.77 2.30 0.40
N LEU A 4 -2.95 2.70 -0.07
CA LEU A 4 -4.13 2.93 0.75
C LEU A 4 -5.28 1.98 0.36
N GLY A 5 -6.01 1.49 1.36
CA GLY A 5 -7.25 0.75 1.17
C GLY A 5 -7.25 -0.64 1.81
N ARG A 6 -8.42 -1.29 1.79
CA ARG A 6 -8.59 -2.63 2.40
C ARG A 6 -7.55 -3.62 1.89
N LEU A 7 -7.07 -4.48 2.78
CA LEU A 7 -6.18 -5.59 2.43
C LEU A 7 -7.01 -6.72 1.80
N HIS A 8 -7.46 -6.49 0.57
CA HIS A 8 -8.37 -7.33 -0.19
C HIS A 8 -7.87 -7.45 -1.64
N ARG A 9 -8.17 -8.57 -2.32
CA ARG A 9 -7.63 -8.88 -3.66
C ARG A 9 -7.82 -7.76 -4.68
N ASN A 10 -8.98 -7.10 -4.63
CA ASN A 10 -9.30 -5.98 -5.52
C ASN A 10 -8.38 -4.76 -5.37
N LYS A 11 -7.78 -4.52 -4.20
CA LYS A 11 -6.85 -3.40 -3.97
C LYS A 11 -5.42 -3.72 -4.36
N ALA A 12 -5.11 -5.00 -4.58
CA ALA A 12 -3.86 -5.47 -5.17
C ALA A 12 -2.57 -4.93 -4.53
N HIS A 13 -2.53 -4.88 -3.20
CA HIS A 13 -1.32 -4.53 -2.46
C HIS A 13 -0.14 -5.49 -2.73
N ASP A 14 -0.40 -6.69 -3.26
CA ASP A 14 0.62 -7.61 -3.76
C ASP A 14 1.44 -7.00 -4.90
N VAL A 15 0.81 -6.21 -5.76
CA VAL A 15 1.48 -5.48 -6.84
C VAL A 15 2.38 -4.38 -6.26
N SER A 16 1.92 -3.66 -5.23
CA SER A 16 2.72 -2.65 -4.53
C SER A 16 4.01 -3.25 -3.94
N LEU A 17 3.93 -4.46 -3.38
CA LEU A 17 5.11 -5.18 -2.86
C LEU A 17 6.08 -5.59 -3.98
N ARG A 18 5.57 -6.06 -5.12
CA ARG A 18 6.40 -6.41 -6.29
C ARG A 18 7.05 -5.18 -6.93
N ILE A 19 6.39 -4.02 -6.88
CA ILE A 19 6.99 -2.74 -7.29
C ILE A 19 8.11 -2.36 -6.33
N LEU A 20 7.88 -2.46 -5.01
CA LEU A 20 8.91 -2.14 -4.00
C LEU A 20 10.18 -2.98 -4.16
N ALA A 21 10.06 -4.25 -4.58
CA ALA A 21 11.22 -5.10 -4.87
C ALA A 21 12.10 -4.56 -6.01
N GLN A 22 11.54 -3.74 -6.91
CA GLN A 22 12.25 -3.10 -8.03
C GLN A 22 12.73 -1.67 -7.72
N VAL A 23 12.41 -1.15 -6.53
CA VAL A 23 12.83 0.19 -6.07
C VAL A 23 13.78 0.03 -4.88
N PRO A 24 15.12 0.05 -5.09
CA PRO A 24 16.12 -0.33 -4.07
C PRO A 24 16.01 0.46 -2.76
N ASP A 25 15.82 1.77 -2.86
CA ASP A 25 15.75 2.69 -1.71
C ASP A 25 14.32 3.02 -1.28
N GLY A 26 13.34 2.32 -1.83
CA GLY A 26 11.94 2.56 -1.53
C GLY A 26 11.54 2.03 -0.15
N VAL A 27 10.67 2.79 0.53
CA VAL A 27 9.86 2.33 1.67
C VAL A 27 8.39 2.38 1.28
N LEU A 28 7.64 1.32 1.62
CA LEU A 28 6.20 1.23 1.39
C LEU A 28 5.45 1.31 2.71
N LEU A 29 4.59 2.33 2.83
CA LEU A 29 3.58 2.42 3.87
C LEU A 29 2.28 1.83 3.34
N VAL A 30 1.77 0.77 3.97
CA VAL A 30 0.48 0.15 3.64
C VAL A 30 -0.52 0.51 4.73
N VAL A 31 -1.57 1.23 4.35
CA VAL A 31 -2.59 1.75 5.27
C VAL A 31 -3.93 1.15 4.91
N GLY A 32 -4.55 0.54 5.90
CA GLY A 32 -5.78 -0.23 5.78
C GLY A 32 -5.70 -1.53 6.56
N SER A 33 -6.83 -2.23 6.60
CA SER A 33 -6.97 -3.53 7.22
C SER A 33 -7.77 -4.46 6.31
N GLY A 34 -7.65 -5.76 6.52
CA GLY A 34 -8.35 -6.76 5.73
C GLY A 34 -7.76 -8.15 5.92
N GLU A 35 -8.44 -9.12 5.34
CA GLU A 35 -8.16 -10.54 5.46
C GLU A 35 -6.80 -10.94 4.89
N LEU A 36 -6.28 -10.22 3.90
CA LEU A 36 -5.02 -10.57 3.23
C LEU A 36 -3.77 -10.14 4.00
N ARG A 37 -3.86 -9.64 5.23
CA ARG A 37 -2.68 -9.16 5.98
C ARG A 37 -1.57 -10.20 6.07
N GLY A 38 -1.90 -11.42 6.52
CA GLY A 38 -0.91 -12.49 6.67
C GLY A 38 -0.30 -12.91 5.33
N GLU A 39 -1.12 -13.03 4.27
CA GLU A 39 -0.64 -13.34 2.92
C GLU A 39 0.34 -12.27 2.40
N LEU A 40 0.05 -10.99 2.64
CA LEU A 40 0.89 -9.87 2.21
C LEU A 40 2.19 -9.76 3.02
N GLU A 41 2.15 -10.04 4.32
CA GLU A 41 3.35 -10.11 5.17
C GLU A 41 4.26 -11.26 4.72
N GLY A 42 3.71 -12.44 4.42
CA GLY A 42 4.45 -13.57 3.85
C GLY A 42 5.05 -13.25 2.48
N LEU A 43 4.30 -12.60 1.59
CA LEU A 43 4.82 -12.15 0.29
C LEU A 43 5.96 -11.13 0.45
N ALA A 44 5.88 -10.22 1.43
CA ALA A 44 6.95 -9.27 1.70
C ALA A 44 8.24 -9.94 2.18
N GLU A 45 8.12 -11.04 2.94
CA GLU A 45 9.23 -11.92 3.31
C GLU A 45 9.84 -12.62 2.10
N GLU A 46 9.02 -13.27 1.28
CA GLU A 46 9.46 -13.97 0.06
C GLU A 46 10.20 -13.05 -0.92
N LEU A 47 9.75 -11.80 -1.04
CA LEU A 47 10.36 -10.78 -1.90
C LEU A 47 11.61 -10.12 -1.27
N GLY A 48 11.94 -10.44 -0.01
CA GLY A 48 13.08 -9.83 0.69
C GLY A 48 12.88 -8.34 1.01
N VAL A 49 11.64 -7.87 1.07
CA VAL A 49 11.31 -6.45 1.28
C VAL A 49 10.64 -6.16 2.61
N LYS A 50 10.43 -7.16 3.46
CA LYS A 50 9.76 -7.04 4.78
C LYS A 50 10.24 -5.82 5.57
N GLU A 51 11.55 -5.64 5.70
CA GLU A 51 12.15 -4.54 6.47
C GLU A 51 11.88 -3.14 5.88
N ARG A 52 11.44 -3.08 4.61
CA ARG A 52 11.08 -1.85 3.88
C ARG A 52 9.56 -1.65 3.75
N VAL A 53 8.75 -2.55 4.32
CA VAL A 53 7.29 -2.44 4.34
C VAL A 53 6.81 -2.13 5.75
N ARG A 54 5.85 -1.21 5.88
CA ARG A 54 5.18 -0.88 7.14
C ARG A 54 3.68 -1.02 6.96
N PHE A 55 3.10 -2.08 7.53
CA PHE A 55 1.65 -2.25 7.62
C PHE A 55 1.12 -1.45 8.81
N LEU A 56 0.62 -0.24 8.54
CA LEU A 56 0.19 0.72 9.56
C LEU A 56 -1.21 0.46 10.11
N GLY A 57 -1.94 -0.51 9.53
CA GLY A 57 -3.33 -0.75 9.86
C GLY A 57 -4.25 0.38 9.41
N TRP A 58 -5.45 0.45 9.99
CA TRP A 58 -6.37 1.55 9.71
C TRP A 58 -5.93 2.85 10.39
N ARG A 59 -5.99 3.96 9.67
CA ARG A 59 -5.52 5.29 10.12
C ARG A 59 -6.56 6.35 9.80
N ARG A 60 -6.58 7.43 10.60
CA ARG A 60 -7.43 8.62 10.39
C ARG A 60 -6.64 9.81 9.88
N ASP A 61 -5.34 9.83 10.12
CA ASP A 61 -4.40 10.88 9.78
C ASP A 61 -3.82 10.69 8.37
N ILE A 62 -4.68 10.41 7.39
CA ILE A 62 -4.26 10.09 6.03
C ILE A 62 -3.58 11.29 5.35
N GLU A 63 -3.99 12.52 5.65
CA GLU A 63 -3.36 13.75 5.12
C GLU A 63 -1.87 13.83 5.49
N ASN A 64 -1.50 13.49 6.74
CA ASN A 64 -0.11 13.45 7.17
C ASN A 64 0.68 12.38 6.40
N LEU A 65 0.04 11.26 6.08
CA LEU A 65 0.68 10.18 5.33
C LEU A 65 0.91 10.59 3.87
N TYR A 66 -0.05 11.27 3.23
CA TYR A 66 0.13 11.84 1.90
C TYR A 66 1.29 12.84 1.87
N ALA A 67 1.36 13.76 2.83
CA ALA A 67 2.44 14.75 2.92
C ALA A 67 3.85 14.14 3.08
N THR A 68 3.94 12.90 3.58
CA THR A 68 5.23 12.19 3.75
C THR A 68 5.59 11.28 2.58
N ALA A 69 4.70 11.05 1.63
CA ALA A 69 4.92 10.09 0.55
C ALA A 69 5.39 10.79 -0.73
N ASP A 70 6.48 10.28 -1.32
CA ASP A 70 6.92 10.73 -2.64
C ASP A 70 5.95 10.30 -3.76
N LEU A 71 5.26 9.18 -3.56
CA LEU A 71 4.43 8.50 -4.56
C LEU A 71 3.30 7.70 -3.89
N CYS A 72 2.09 7.83 -4.43
CA CYS A 72 0.93 7.01 -4.06
C CYS A 72 0.68 5.90 -5.09
N LEU A 73 0.36 4.70 -4.62
CA LEU A 73 0.12 3.51 -5.44
C LEU A 73 -1.36 3.10 -5.39
N PHE A 74 -1.97 2.99 -6.57
CA PHE A 74 -3.35 2.55 -6.75
C PHE A 74 -3.46 1.37 -7.72
N PRO A 75 -2.85 0.20 -7.42
CA PRO A 75 -2.80 -0.93 -8.35
C PRO A 75 -4.12 -1.73 -8.43
N SER A 76 -5.23 -1.15 -7.96
CA SER A 76 -6.53 -1.82 -7.83
C SER A 76 -6.92 -2.56 -9.11
N ARG A 77 -7.33 -3.82 -8.96
CA ARG A 77 -7.88 -4.65 -10.06
C ARG A 77 -9.30 -4.24 -10.41
N VAL A 78 -10.04 -3.79 -9.40
CA VAL A 78 -11.42 -3.32 -9.54
C VAL A 78 -11.56 -2.05 -8.71
N GLU A 79 -11.88 -0.95 -9.39
CA GLU A 79 -12.07 0.35 -8.75
C GLU A 79 -13.36 1.00 -9.30
N PRO A 80 -14.50 0.89 -8.59
CA PRO A 80 -15.79 1.34 -9.12
C PRO A 80 -15.96 2.87 -9.11
N LEU A 81 -15.22 3.60 -8.26
CA LEU A 81 -15.30 5.07 -8.15
C LEU A 81 -13.94 5.76 -7.95
N GLY A 82 -12.97 5.11 -7.28
CA GLY A 82 -11.61 5.65 -7.15
C GLY A 82 -11.47 6.82 -6.19
N ASN A 83 -12.30 6.92 -5.15
CA ASN A 83 -12.24 8.02 -4.16
C ASN A 83 -10.84 8.26 -3.60
N VAL A 84 -10.05 7.20 -3.41
CA VAL A 84 -8.67 7.30 -2.90
C VAL A 84 -7.75 8.03 -3.88
N VAL A 85 -8.01 7.93 -5.20
CA VAL A 85 -7.27 8.68 -6.22
C VAL A 85 -7.59 10.18 -6.11
N LEU A 86 -8.86 10.52 -5.89
CA LEU A 86 -9.29 11.92 -5.70
C LEU A 86 -8.71 12.52 -4.41
N GLU A 87 -8.70 11.76 -3.33
CA GLU A 87 -8.13 12.19 -2.04
C GLU A 87 -6.61 12.41 -2.10
N SER A 88 -5.89 11.71 -2.98
CA SER A 88 -4.43 11.87 -3.13
C SER A 88 -3.97 13.14 -3.85
N TRP A 89 -4.90 13.86 -4.48
CA TRP A 89 -4.64 15.13 -5.17
C TRP A 89 -4.94 16.37 -4.31
N SER A 90 -5.45 16.17 -3.10
CA SER A 90 -5.69 17.24 -2.11
C SER A 90 -4.52 17.37 -1.14
#